data_AF-A0A4Z2FEH2-F1
#
_entry.id   AF-A0A4Z2FEH2-F1
#
_cell.length_a   1.000
_cell.length_b   1.000
_cell.length_c   1.000
_cell.angle_alpha   90.00
_cell.angle_beta   90.00
_cell.angle_gamma   90.00
#
_symmetry.space_group_name_H-M   'P 1'
#
loop_
_entity.id
_entity.type
_entity.pdbx_description
1 polymer ?
#
loop_
_entity_poly.entity_id
_entity_poly.type
_entity_poly.pdbx_seq_one_letter_code
_entity_poly.pdbx_strand_id
1 'polypeptide(L)'
;MDEDNHVPEDLSLEESDELSNIRRRKRELLDDIERLKFEIAEVMTEIEQLTCVGESKTTQRNKQIAMGRKKFNMDPKKGIQFLLENDLLQHTPEDIAQFLYKGEGLNKTVIGDYLGER
;
A
#
# COMPACT_ATOMS: atom_id res chain seq x y z
N MET A 1 -10.26 43.91 0.77
CA MET A 1 -11.07 44.55 1.82
C MET A 1 -11.74 43.43 2.57
N ASP A 2 -11.46 43.29 3.86
CA ASP A 2 -12.04 42.24 4.69
C ASP A 2 -13.54 42.50 4.88
N GLU A 3 -14.39 41.82 4.11
CA GLU A 3 -15.86 41.90 4.24
C GLU A 3 -16.35 41.55 5.66
N ASP A 4 -15.52 40.87 6.47
CA ASP A 4 -15.84 40.45 7.84
C ASP A 4 -15.79 41.58 8.88
N ASN A 5 -15.28 42.78 8.54
CA ASN A 5 -15.18 43.90 9.49
C ASN A 5 -16.25 44.99 9.28
N HIS A 6 -17.07 44.91 8.24
CA HIS A 6 -18.10 45.92 7.99
C HIS A 6 -19.29 45.71 8.93
N VAL A 7 -19.47 46.58 9.93
CA VAL A 7 -20.64 46.57 10.81
C VAL A 7 -21.64 47.61 10.25
N PRO A 8 -22.84 47.20 9.83
CA PRO A 8 -23.89 48.14 9.44
C PRO A 8 -24.23 49.10 10.58
N GLU A 9 -24.38 50.40 10.27
CA GLU A 9 -24.63 51.45 11.27
C GLU A 9 -26.06 51.42 11.87
N ASP A 10 -26.95 50.59 11.33
CA ASP A 10 -28.38 50.52 11.66
C ASP A 10 -28.78 49.34 12.57
N LEU A 11 -27.82 48.60 13.12
CA LEU A 11 -28.10 47.44 13.98
C LEU A 11 -28.49 47.82 15.41
N SER A 12 -29.45 47.10 15.98
CA SER A 12 -29.71 47.10 17.42
C SER A 12 -28.59 46.41 18.21
N LEU A 13 -28.54 46.62 19.52
CA LEU A 13 -27.54 45.97 20.39
C LEU A 13 -27.59 44.44 20.32
N GLU A 14 -28.80 43.87 20.23
CA GLU A 14 -29.02 42.43 20.14
C GLU A 14 -28.52 41.89 18.79
N GLU A 15 -28.81 42.56 17.68
CA GLU A 15 -28.35 42.17 16.34
C GLU A 15 -26.82 42.31 16.18
N SER A 16 -26.21 43.32 16.82
CA SER A 16 -24.75 43.49 16.87
C SER A 16 -24.06 42.34 17.61
N ASP A 17 -24.62 41.92 18.75
CA ASP A 17 -24.12 40.79 19.54
C ASP A 17 -24.29 39.46 18.79
N GLU A 18 -25.42 39.25 18.10
CA GLU A 18 -25.62 38.09 17.23
C GLU A 18 -24.63 38.06 16.07
N LEU A 19 -24.39 39.19 15.40
CA LEU A 19 -23.41 39.31 14.32
C LEU A 19 -22.00 38.96 14.80
N SER A 20 -21.61 39.41 15.99
CA SER A 20 -20.34 39.07 16.62
C SER A 20 -20.22 37.56 16.89
N ASN A 21 -21.29 36.94 17.41
CA ASN A 21 -21.34 35.50 17.63
C ASN A 21 -21.24 34.70 16.33
N ILE A 22 -21.92 35.13 15.26
CA ILE A 22 -21.86 34.51 13.93
C ILE A 22 -20.44 34.60 13.37
N ARG A 23 -19.80 35.77 13.45
CA ARG A 23 -18.42 35.97 12.99
C ARG A 23 -17.43 35.09 13.74
N ARG A 24 -17.59 34.95 15.06
CA ARG A 24 -16.74 34.03 15.85
C ARG A 24 -16.91 32.59 15.38
N ARG A 25 -18.14 32.09 15.26
CA ARG A 25 -18.42 30.73 14.79
C ARG A 25 -17.91 30.48 13.37
N LYS A 26 -18.05 31.47 12.48
CA LYS A 26 -17.50 31.41 11.12
C LYS A 26 -15.98 31.23 11.16
N ARG A 27 -15.27 31.96 12.03
CA ARG A 27 -13.82 31.81 12.20
C ARG A 27 -13.45 30.41 12.71
N GLU A 28 -14.13 29.93 13.73
CA GLU A 28 -13.93 28.57 14.28
C GLU A 28 -14.11 27.50 13.18
N LEU A 29 -15.16 27.61 12.37
CA LEU A 29 -15.40 26.69 11.26
C LEU A 29 -14.34 26.77 10.17
N LEU A 30 -13.79 27.97 9.89
CA LEU A 30 -12.71 28.12 8.92
C LEU A 30 -11.41 27.49 9.42
N ASP A 31 -11.10 27.66 10.70
CA ASP A 31 -9.94 27.03 11.34
C ASP A 31 -10.08 25.49 11.33
N ASP A 32 -11.28 24.98 11.61
CA ASP A 32 -11.59 23.54 11.52
C ASP A 32 -11.44 23.01 10.09
N ILE A 33 -11.92 23.74 9.09
CA ILE A 33 -11.74 23.37 7.67
C ILE A 33 -10.26 23.32 7.31
N GLU A 34 -9.47 24.29 7.76
CA GLU A 34 -8.03 24.31 7.50
C GLU A 34 -7.33 23.13 8.16
N ARG A 35 -7.68 22.83 9.42
CA ARG A 35 -7.16 21.66 10.13
C ARG A 35 -7.51 20.35 9.41
N LEU A 36 -8.77 20.17 9.01
CA LEU A 36 -9.20 18.96 8.29
C LEU A 36 -8.46 18.80 6.96
N LYS A 37 -8.14 19.90 6.26
CA LYS A 37 -7.31 19.85 5.04
C LYS A 37 -5.91 19.33 5.34
N PHE A 38 -5.29 19.77 6.43
CA PHE A 38 -3.98 19.25 6.86
C PHE A 38 -4.05 17.76 7.21
N GLU A 39 -5.05 17.34 7.97
CA GLU A 39 -5.25 15.93 8.32
C GLU A 39 -5.46 15.06 7.07
N ILE A 40 -6.24 15.53 6.09
CA ILE A 40 -6.41 14.83 4.81
C ILE A 40 -5.08 14.71 4.06
N ALA A 41 -4.29 15.79 3.99
CA ALA A 41 -3.01 15.78 3.29
C ALA A 41 -2.00 14.80 3.93
N GLU A 42 -1.99 14.72 5.26
CA GLU A 42 -1.18 13.76 6.01
C GLU A 42 -1.59 12.32 5.71
N VAL A 43 -2.89 12.01 5.82
CA VAL A 43 -3.42 10.68 5.50
C VAL A 43 -3.13 10.28 4.05
N MET A 44 -3.26 11.21 3.10
CA MET A 44 -2.90 10.94 1.70
C MET A 44 -1.42 10.60 1.55
N THR A 45 -0.54 11.32 2.25
CA THR A 45 0.90 11.06 2.26
C THR A 45 1.22 9.69 2.86
N GLU A 46 0.56 9.30 3.95
CA GLU A 46 0.72 7.96 4.54
C GLU A 46 0.25 6.84 3.59
N ILE A 47 -0.87 7.04 2.89
CA ILE A 47 -1.38 6.10 1.88
C ILE A 47 -0.34 5.92 0.78
N GLU A 48 0.23 7.01 0.25
CA GLU A 48 1.26 6.95 -0.81
C GLU A 48 2.52 6.20 -0.36
N GLN A 49 2.97 6.42 0.88
CA GLN A 49 4.10 5.71 1.45
C GLN A 49 3.82 4.21 1.60
N LEU A 50 2.63 3.84 2.08
CA LEU A 50 2.21 2.45 2.20
C LEU A 50 2.10 1.76 0.82
N THR A 51 1.58 2.45 -0.20
CA THR A 51 1.52 1.92 -1.56
C THR A 51 2.92 1.69 -2.15
N CYS A 52 3.84 2.65 -1.97
CA CYS A 52 5.22 2.51 -2.47
C CYS A 52 5.96 1.33 -1.82
N VAL A 53 5.79 1.15 -0.51
CA VAL A 53 6.39 0.02 0.23
C VAL A 53 5.77 -1.31 -0.20
N GLY A 54 4.45 -1.35 -0.44
CA GLY A 54 3.73 -2.54 -0.93
C GLY A 54 4.15 -2.97 -2.34
N GLU A 55 4.29 -2.02 -3.26
CA GLU A 55 4.75 -2.28 -4.64
C GLU A 55 6.20 -2.75 -4.66
N SER A 56 7.08 -2.15 -3.85
CA SER A 56 8.49 -2.52 -3.75
C SER A 56 8.67 -3.97 -3.25
N LYS A 57 7.96 -4.35 -2.18
CA LYS A 57 8.02 -5.72 -1.62
C LYS A 57 7.44 -6.76 -2.57
N THR A 58 6.32 -6.47 -3.22
CA THR A 58 5.68 -7.39 -4.18
C THR A 58 6.56 -7.58 -5.42
N THR A 59 7.14 -6.48 -5.93
CA THR A 59 8.06 -6.51 -7.07
C THR A 59 9.33 -7.28 -6.75
N GLN A 60 9.89 -7.09 -5.55
CA GLN A 60 11.06 -7.82 -5.09
C GLN A 60 10.77 -9.33 -4.96
N ARG A 61 9.66 -9.69 -4.34
CA ARG A 61 9.22 -11.10 -4.22
C ARG A 61 9.05 -11.76 -5.58
N ASN A 62 8.38 -11.09 -6.53
CA ASN A 62 8.19 -11.60 -7.88
C ASN A 62 9.51 -11.80 -8.64
N LYS A 63 10.47 -10.89 -8.48
CA LYS A 63 11.83 -11.04 -9.04
C LYS A 63 12.55 -12.26 -8.46
N GLN A 64 12.47 -12.48 -7.14
CA GLN A 64 13.09 -13.65 -6.52
C GLN A 64 12.43 -14.96 -6.97
N ILE A 65 11.09 -15.00 -7.11
CA ILE A 65 10.39 -16.17 -7.65
C ILE A 65 10.84 -16.48 -9.07
N ALA A 66 10.92 -15.46 -9.94
CA ALA A 66 11.41 -15.63 -11.30
C ALA A 66 12.85 -16.16 -11.33
N MET A 67 13.71 -15.70 -10.43
CA MET A 67 15.07 -16.22 -10.27
C MET A 67 15.10 -17.67 -9.78
N GLY A 68 14.24 -18.04 -8.83
CA GLY A 68 14.10 -19.42 -8.35
C GLY A 68 13.64 -20.38 -9.45
N ARG A 69 12.69 -19.97 -10.29
CA ARG A 69 12.26 -20.74 -11.48
C ARG A 69 13.40 -20.93 -12.48
N LYS A 70 14.20 -19.88 -12.75
CA LYS A 70 15.40 -20.00 -13.61
C LYS A 70 16.41 -20.97 -13.03
N LYS A 71 16.68 -20.89 -11.71
CA LYS A 71 17.57 -21.83 -11.02
C LYS A 71 17.04 -23.26 -11.11
N PHE A 72 15.74 -23.48 -10.91
CA PHE A 72 15.12 -24.79 -11.06
C PHE A 72 15.34 -25.36 -12.46
N ASN A 73 15.12 -24.56 -13.50
CA ASN A 73 15.33 -24.99 -14.88
C ASN A 73 16.80 -25.31 -15.23
N MET A 74 17.76 -24.81 -14.44
CA MET A 74 19.18 -25.15 -14.59
C MET A 74 19.59 -26.35 -13.73
N ASP A 75 19.09 -26.41 -12.50
CA ASP A 75 19.40 -27.42 -11.50
C ASP A 75 18.19 -27.48 -10.53
N PRO A 76 17.30 -28.48 -10.68
CA PRO A 76 16.03 -28.49 -9.96
C PRO A 76 16.20 -28.55 -8.44
N LYS A 77 17.20 -29.27 -7.92
CA LYS A 77 17.51 -29.30 -6.48
C LYS A 77 17.90 -27.93 -5.96
N LYS A 78 18.81 -27.23 -6.64
CA LYS A 78 19.22 -25.87 -6.23
C LYS A 78 18.10 -24.85 -6.39
N GLY A 79 17.23 -25.03 -7.39
CA GLY A 79 16.05 -24.18 -7.57
C GLY A 79 15.07 -24.29 -6.41
N ILE A 80 14.72 -25.53 -6.01
CA ILE A 80 13.86 -25.77 -4.85
C ILE A 80 14.53 -25.25 -3.57
N GLN A 81 15.80 -25.57 -3.34
CA GLN A 81 16.55 -25.08 -2.18
C GLN A 81 16.52 -23.54 -2.08
N PHE A 82 16.79 -22.84 -3.19
CA PHE A 82 16.74 -21.39 -3.23
C PHE A 82 15.36 -20.84 -2.85
N LEU A 83 14.28 -21.44 -3.36
CA LEU A 83 12.92 -21.01 -3.07
C LEU A 83 12.55 -21.22 -1.59
N LEU A 84 13.03 -22.31 -0.99
CA LEU A 84 12.83 -22.63 0.43
C LEU A 84 13.62 -21.67 1.33
N GLU A 85 14.90 -21.42 1.04
CA GLU A 85 15.77 -20.53 1.81
C GLU A 85 15.33 -19.06 1.78
N ASN A 86 14.55 -18.65 0.79
CA ASN A 86 14.05 -17.27 0.64
C ASN A 86 12.57 -17.14 1.06
N ASP A 87 11.99 -18.15 1.71
CA ASP A 87 10.58 -18.17 2.13
C ASP A 87 9.58 -17.97 0.97
N LEU A 88 9.97 -18.38 -0.25
CA LEU A 88 9.16 -18.29 -1.47
C LEU A 88 8.36 -19.58 -1.73
N LEU A 89 8.76 -20.67 -1.07
CA LEU A 89 8.14 -21.98 -1.09
C LEU A 89 8.21 -22.58 0.32
N GLN A 90 7.18 -23.29 0.75
CA GLN A 90 7.18 -23.97 2.05
C GLN A 90 7.92 -25.31 1.96
N HIS A 91 8.56 -25.71 3.06
CA HIS A 91 9.30 -26.97 3.16
C HIS A 91 8.36 -28.16 3.43
N THR A 92 7.30 -28.29 2.64
CA THR A 92 6.36 -29.40 2.68
C THR A 92 6.30 -30.10 1.32
N PRO A 93 6.16 -31.43 1.26
CA PRO A 93 5.97 -32.14 0.00
C PRO A 93 4.77 -31.63 -0.80
N GLU A 94 3.68 -31.24 -0.13
CA GLU A 94 2.45 -30.75 -0.72
C GLU A 94 2.67 -29.41 -1.46
N ASP A 95 3.38 -28.47 -0.83
CA ASP A 95 3.65 -27.17 -1.44
C ASP A 95 4.64 -27.30 -2.61
N ILE A 96 5.64 -28.17 -2.48
CA ILE A 96 6.57 -28.47 -3.58
C ILE A 96 5.82 -29.10 -4.75
N ALA A 97 4.96 -30.09 -4.50
CA ALA A 97 4.14 -30.71 -5.52
C ALA A 97 3.20 -29.70 -6.19
N GLN A 98 2.59 -28.80 -5.41
CA GLN A 98 1.71 -27.75 -5.93
C GLN A 98 2.48 -26.74 -6.80
N PHE A 99 3.72 -26.40 -6.43
CA PHE A 99 4.61 -25.56 -7.23
C PHE A 99 4.94 -26.22 -8.59
N LEU A 100 5.33 -27.50 -8.56
CA LEU A 100 5.64 -28.26 -9.77
C LEU A 100 4.41 -28.45 -10.65
N TYR A 101 3.25 -28.75 -10.05
CA TYR A 101 1.99 -28.94 -10.75
C TYR A 101 1.51 -27.66 -11.45
N LYS A 102 1.59 -26.50 -10.78
CA LYS A 102 1.30 -25.20 -11.42
C LYS A 102 2.20 -24.97 -12.63
N GLY A 103 3.47 -25.38 -12.57
CA GLY A 103 4.39 -25.43 -13.71
C GLY A 103 4.68 -24.08 -14.36
N GLU A 104 4.32 -22.98 -13.73
CA GLU A 104 4.41 -21.65 -14.32
C GLU A 104 5.88 -21.22 -14.46
N GLY A 105 6.37 -21.08 -15.70
CA GLY A 105 7.77 -20.74 -15.97
C GLY A 105 8.78 -21.87 -15.69
N LEU A 106 8.31 -23.10 -15.47
CA LEU A 106 9.13 -24.28 -15.26
C LEU A 106 9.22 -25.12 -16.54
N ASN A 107 10.39 -25.69 -16.80
CA ASN A 107 10.60 -26.61 -17.90
C ASN A 107 10.03 -27.99 -17.52
N LYS A 108 9.02 -28.46 -18.26
CA LYS A 108 8.33 -29.74 -17.99
C LYS A 108 9.26 -30.96 -18.03
N THR A 109 10.31 -30.93 -18.86
CA THR A 109 11.31 -31.99 -18.89
C THR A 109 12.07 -32.04 -17.57
N VAL A 110 12.51 -30.88 -17.07
CA VAL A 110 13.25 -30.76 -15.81
C VAL A 110 12.37 -31.13 -14.61
N ILE A 111 11.07 -30.82 -14.66
CA ILE A 111 10.11 -31.33 -13.66
C ILE A 111 10.08 -32.85 -13.66
N GLY A 112 10.02 -33.48 -14.84
CA GLY A 112 10.06 -34.93 -14.98
C GLY A 112 11.34 -35.53 -14.41
N ASP A 113 12.49 -34.94 -14.71
CA ASP A 113 13.78 -35.37 -14.18
C ASP A 113 13.80 -35.29 -12.64
N TYR A 114 13.34 -34.17 -12.06
CA TYR A 114 13.28 -33.98 -10.61
C TYR A 114 12.36 -34.98 -9.91
N LEU A 115 11.19 -35.27 -10.49
CA LEU A 115 10.24 -36.25 -9.93
C LEU A 115 10.68 -37.70 -10.14
N GLY A 116 11.55 -37.94 -11.12
CA GLY A 116 12.06 -39.27 -11.48
C GLY A 116 13.34 -39.68 -10.73
N GLU A 117 13.91 -38.80 -9.92
CA GLU A 117 15.08 -39.12 -9.10
C GLU A 117 14.73 -40.16 -8.01
N ARG A 118 15.67 -41.08 -7.74
CA ARG A 118 15.56 -42.17 -6.73
C ARG A 118 16.50 -41.95 -5.56
#